data_AF-A0AAV2VWB8-F1
#
_entry.id   AF-A0AAV2VWB8-F1
#
_cell.length_a   1.000
_cell.length_b   1.000
_cell.length_c   1.000
_cell.angle_alpha   90.00
_cell.angle_beta   90.00
_cell.angle_gamma   90.00
#
_symmetry.space_group_name_H-M   'P 1'
#
loop_
_entity.id
_entity.type
_entity.pdbx_description
1 polymer ?
#
loop_
_entity_poly.entity_id
_entity_poly.type
_entity_poly.pdbx_seq_one_letter_code
_entity_poly.pdbx_strand_id
1 'polypeptide(L)' 'MKPSIARESLTRNARYELKRYEETGQIKKTLWIPEHLAAEFEQLANICCENPKLTPAMLRDLETGRLASIERFK' A
#
# COMPACT_ATOMS: atom_id res chain seq x y z
N MET A 1 -14.39 15.68 -10.62
CA MET A 1 -15.56 14.93 -11.14
C MET A 1 -15.05 13.62 -11.70
N LYS A 2 -15.22 12.49 -10.98
CA LYS A 2 -14.79 11.17 -11.46
C LYS A 2 -15.79 10.71 -12.54
N PRO A 3 -15.33 10.15 -13.68
CA PRO A 3 -16.24 9.72 -14.74
C PRO A 3 -17.16 8.63 -14.21
N SER A 4 -18.47 8.76 -14.46
CA SER A 4 -19.44 7.69 -14.22
C SER A 4 -19.23 6.60 -15.26
N ILE A 5 -18.22 5.75 -15.06
CA ILE A 5 -18.13 4.50 -15.79
C ILE A 5 -19.29 3.65 -15.27
N ALA A 6 -20.26 3.36 -16.14
CA ALA A 6 -21.36 2.47 -15.80
C ALA A 6 -20.77 1.18 -15.22
N ARG A 7 -21.09 0.85 -13.97
CA ARG A 7 -20.49 -0.31 -13.25
C ARG A 7 -20.60 -1.62 -14.04
N GLU A 8 -21.59 -1.71 -14.93
CA GLU A 8 -21.86 -2.83 -15.82
C GLU A 8 -20.80 -3.03 -16.92
N SER A 9 -20.06 -1.99 -17.33
CA SER A 9 -19.00 -2.09 -18.35
C SER A 9 -17.62 -2.44 -17.79
N LEU A 10 -17.49 -2.54 -16.45
CA LEU A 10 -16.23 -2.87 -15.80
C LEU A 10 -15.95 -4.37 -15.82
N THR A 11 -14.68 -4.72 -16.08
CA THR A 11 -14.19 -6.08 -15.88
C THR A 11 -14.43 -6.53 -14.44
N ARG A 12 -14.52 -7.85 -14.21
CA ARG A 12 -14.71 -8.40 -12.86
C ARG A 12 -13.70 -7.86 -11.84
N ASN A 13 -12.42 -7.79 -12.25
CA ASN A 13 -11.35 -7.29 -11.39
C ASN A 13 -11.50 -5.79 -11.09
N ALA A 14 -11.84 -4.99 -12.11
CA ALA A 14 -12.08 -3.56 -11.91
C ALA A 14 -13.29 -3.29 -10.99
N ARG A 15 -14.34 -4.11 -11.07
CA ARG A 15 -15.47 -4.04 -10.13
C ARG A 15 -15.07 -4.38 -8.70
N TYR A 16 -14.22 -5.40 -8.51
CA TYR A 16 -13.72 -5.77 -7.18
C TYR A 16 -12.87 -4.65 -6.57
N GLU A 17 -11.96 -4.06 -7.33
CA GLU A 17 -11.11 -2.96 -6.86
C GLU A 17 -11.92 -1.69 -6.55
N LEU A 18 -12.90 -1.35 -7.39
CA LEU A 18 -13.81 -0.23 -7.13
C LEU A 18 -14.61 -0.46 -5.85
N LYS A 19 -15.18 -1.67 -5.67
CA LYS A 19 -15.91 -2.02 -4.46
C LYS A 19 -15.03 -1.88 -3.20
N ARG A 20 -13.79 -2.38 -3.26
CA ARG A 20 -12.83 -2.22 -2.15
C ARG A 20 -12.57 -0.75 -1.83
N TYR A 21 -12.34 0.07 -2.85
CA TYR A 21 -12.15 1.52 -2.64
C TYR A 21 -13.40 2.20 -2.04
N GLU A 22 -14.59 1.86 -2.51
CA GLU A 22 -15.84 2.45 -2.01
C GLU A 22 -16.13 2.04 -0.55
N GLU A 23 -15.79 0.82 -0.16
CA GLU A 23 -16.03 0.30 1.19
C GLU A 23 -14.97 0.72 2.21
N THR A 24 -13.70 0.76 1.83
CA THR A 24 -12.57 0.95 2.77
C THR A 24 -11.63 2.10 2.41
N GLY A 25 -11.80 2.73 1.25
CA GLY A 25 -10.86 3.72 0.71
C GLY A 25 -9.54 3.12 0.21
N GLN A 26 -9.38 1.79 0.23
CA GLN A 26 -8.14 1.13 -0.17
C GLN A 26 -8.02 1.02 -1.68
N ILE A 27 -6.77 1.06 -2.18
CA ILE A 27 -6.45 0.85 -3.59
C ILE A 27 -5.41 -0.26 -3.71
N LYS A 28 -5.43 -0.96 -4.85
CA LYS A 28 -4.40 -1.95 -5.16
C LYS A 28 -3.17 -1.24 -5.75
N LYS A 29 -1.99 -1.53 -5.21
CA LYS A 29 -0.69 -1.14 -5.77
C LYS A 29 0.19 -2.37 -5.91
N THR A 30 0.93 -2.46 -7.01
CA THR A 30 1.89 -3.53 -7.28
C THR A 30 3.28 -2.94 -7.23
N LEU A 31 4.17 -3.53 -6.43
CA LEU A 31 5.54 -3.07 -6.21
C LEU A 31 6.51 -4.22 -6.52
N TRP A 32 7.70 -3.88 -7.01
CA TRP A 32 8.84 -4.80 -7.06
C TRP A 32 9.66 -4.60 -5.79
N ILE A 33 9.82 -5.65 -4.99
CA ILE A 33 10.53 -5.61 -3.71
C ILE A 33 11.53 -6.76 -3.63
N PRO A 34 12.62 -6.63 -2.84
CA PRO A 34 13.49 -7.75 -2.53
C PRO A 34 12.74 -8.87 -1.81
N GLU A 35 12.99 -10.13 -2.18
CA GLU A 35 12.29 -11.30 -1.63
C GLU A 35 12.41 -11.39 -0.10
N HIS A 36 13.61 -11.13 0.44
CA HIS A 36 13.87 -11.18 1.88
C HIS A 36 13.16 -10.08 2.69
N LEU A 37 12.50 -9.11 2.04
CA LEU A 37 11.72 -8.06 2.70
C LEU A 37 10.20 -8.24 2.51
N ALA A 38 9.76 -9.33 1.86
CA ALA A 38 8.36 -9.50 1.50
C ALA A 38 7.42 -9.47 2.73
N ALA A 39 7.80 -10.19 3.79
CA ALA A 39 7.03 -10.25 5.04
C ALA A 39 6.90 -8.87 5.71
N GLU A 40 7.98 -8.10 5.73
CA GLU A 40 8.02 -6.75 6.32
C GLU A 40 7.12 -5.79 5.55
N PHE A 41 7.12 -5.84 4.22
CA PHE A 41 6.24 -5.00 3.40
C PHE A 41 4.76 -5.39 3.57
N GLU A 42 4.44 -6.68 3.65
CA GLU A 42 3.08 -7.15 3.93
C GLU A 42 2.60 -6.69 5.31
N GLN A 43 3.42 -6.85 6.34
CA GLN A 43 3.10 -6.40 7.68
C GLN A 43 2.90 -4.88 7.74
N LEU A 44 3.81 -4.11 7.12
CA LEU A 44 3.72 -2.66 7.04
C LEU A 44 2.42 -2.21 6.37
N ALA A 45 2.06 -2.82 5.24
CA ALA A 45 0.83 -2.51 4.52
C ALA A 45 -0.42 -2.78 5.37
N ASN A 46 -0.46 -3.93 6.07
CA ASN A 46 -1.57 -4.28 6.96
C ASN A 46 -1.72 -3.29 8.11
N ILE A 47 -0.62 -2.94 8.79
CA ILE A 47 -0.64 -1.98 9.90
C ILE A 47 -1.15 -0.62 9.43
N CYS A 48 -0.69 -0.11 8.28
CA CYS A 48 -1.17 1.16 7.73
C CYS A 48 -2.65 1.11 7.32
N CYS A 49 -3.12 -0.05 6.85
CA CYS A 49 -4.53 -0.23 6.49
C CYS A 49 -5.45 -0.25 7.73
N GLU A 50 -5.00 -0.84 8.84
CA GLU A 50 -5.72 -0.84 10.12
C GLU A 50 -5.60 0.50 10.86
N ASN A 51 -4.51 1.24 10.65
CA ASN A 51 -4.18 2.48 11.33
C ASN A 51 -3.94 3.61 10.29
N PRO A 52 -4.99 4.16 9.66
CA PRO A 52 -4.86 5.08 8.52
C PRO A 52 -4.21 6.44 8.84
N LYS A 53 -3.97 6.73 10.13
CA LYS A 53 -3.24 7.92 10.60
C LYS A 53 -1.73 7.68 10.72
N LEU A 54 -1.26 6.45 10.59
CA LEU A 54 0.16 6.09 10.63
C LEU A 54 0.70 5.95 9.20
N THR A 55 1.88 6.51 8.98
CA THR A 55 2.63 6.37 7.73
C THR A 55 4.04 5.88 8.04
N PRO A 56 4.67 5.10 7.15
CA PRO A 56 6.08 4.73 7.31
C PRO A 56 6.94 6.00 7.32
N ALA A 57 7.90 6.09 8.25
CA ALA A 57 8.82 7.22 8.37
C ALA A 57 10.29 6.80 8.55
N MET A 58 10.54 5.57 9.02
CA MET A 58 11.87 5.06 9.33
C MET A 58 12.08 3.70 8.68
N LEU A 59 13.31 3.43 8.26
CA LEU A 59 13.81 2.14 7.77
C LEU A 59 14.90 1.64 8.72
N ARG A 60 15.02 0.33 8.86
CA ARG A 60 16.13 -0.28 9.60
C ARG A 60 17.25 -0.65 8.62
N ASP A 61 18.44 -0.15 8.90
CA ASP A 61 19.66 -0.58 8.25
C ASP A 61 20.02 -1.99 8.75
N LEU A 62 20.08 -2.97 7.84
CA LEU A 62 20.35 -4.37 8.19
C LEU A 62 21.83 -4.65 8.49
N GLU A 63 22.75 -3.80 8.02
CA GLU A 63 24.18 -3.94 8.30
C GLU A 63 24.52 -3.32 9.66
N THR A 64 24.02 -2.11 9.93
CA THR A 64 24.38 -1.36 11.14
C THR A 64 23.35 -1.46 12.26
N GLY A 65 22.15 -1.96 11.97
CA GLY A 65 21.02 -2.05 12.91
C GLY A 65 20.36 -0.70 13.23
N ARG A 66 20.88 0.41 12.70
CA ARG A 66 20.39 1.76 12.98
C ARG A 66 19.10 2.06 12.23
N LEU A 67 18.31 2.99 12.75
CA LEU A 67 17.14 3.52 12.05
C LEU A 67 17.54 4.72 11.20
N ALA A 68 17.10 4.74 9.95
CA ALA A 68 17.27 5.84 9.02
C ALA A 68 15.90 6.39 8.61
N SER A 69 15.73 7.71 8.63
CA SER A 69 14.51 8.35 8.12
C SER A 69 14.38 8.11 6.62
N ILE A 70 13.16 7.84 6.15
CA ILE A 70 12.87 7.69 4.70
C ILE A 70 13.21 8.98 3.95
N GLU A 71 13.01 10.16 4.56
CA GLU A 71 13.33 11.45 3.95
C GLU A 71 14.84 11.63 3.67
N ARG A 72 15.72 10.80 4.27
CA ARG A 72 17.16 10.79 3.95
C ARG A 72 17.43 10.31 2.51
N PHE A 73 16.52 9.52 1.92
CA PHE A 73 16.70 8.85 0.63
C PHE A 73 15.81 9.40 -0.48
N LYS A 74 15.21 10.58 -0.25
CA LYS A 74 14.31 11.27 -1.18
C LYS A 74 15.05 12.21 -2.11
#